data_AF-A0A0E2HCE5-F1
#
_entry.id   AF-A0A0E2HCE5-F1
#
_cell.length_a   1.000
_cell.length_b   1.000
_cell.length_c   1.000
_cell.angle_alpha   90.00
_cell.angle_beta   90.00
_cell.angle_gamma   90.00
#
_symmetry.space_group_name_H-M   'P 1'
#
loop_
_entity.id
_entity.type
_entity.pdbx_description
1 polymer ?
#
loop_
_entity_poly.entity_id
_entity_poly.type
_entity_poly.pdbx_seq_one_letter_code
_entity_poly.pdbx_strand_id
1 'polypeptide(L)'
;MDVVRGYYQYVNGRLENRSTVSYPVDSWEYTKKGYLLFEGSHYSEIYYALSLSDEPEHTALRVLPLDETCRKLNRAYLLPVGYGGNNLFLVDWSEQNFENLNFYDLFDRFYPDIYELPVPFEANDDSGVGAVYRISAEMFEHVVEAHFRIDHEELRKRTTYIPEDQTYEYRPRGFYETEYPDIPYPEVVSYEEKNDGSITLTVNAVYPEENTSRAFTHKTVVRPLDDGGFQYVSNQIIFPEVGFEPWWHSEVYLQAGRSKQTGSTAGNLPVTEHFPQGPPYPRIEPIQDTGKVHQTACQWVFICMVWRLRAVVFNRPLLASSVIPSYSIRIVISGFLPKRRHFFKPTPLPVSCS
;
A
#
# COMPACT_ATOMS: atom_id res chain seq x y z
N MET A 1 27.12 -5.89 -14.61
CA MET A 1 26.97 -6.15 -13.16
C MET A 1 25.62 -6.78 -13.05
N ASP A 2 25.54 -7.93 -12.40
CA ASP A 2 24.28 -8.66 -12.28
C ASP A 2 23.77 -8.50 -10.85
N VAL A 3 22.47 -8.31 -10.71
CA VAL A 3 21.78 -8.34 -9.42
C VAL A 3 21.09 -9.69 -9.30
N VAL A 4 21.32 -10.35 -8.18
CA VAL A 4 20.62 -11.58 -7.80
C VAL A 4 19.65 -11.23 -6.69
N ARG A 5 18.35 -11.39 -6.97
CA ARG A 5 17.26 -11.19 -6.00
C ARG A 5 16.67 -12.54 -5.63
N GLY A 6 16.59 -12.83 -4.33
CA GLY A 6 15.94 -14.03 -3.83
C GLY A 6 14.70 -13.68 -3.01
N TYR A 7 13.60 -14.38 -3.26
CA TYR A 7 12.42 -14.37 -2.40
C TYR A 7 12.52 -15.51 -1.39
N TYR A 8 12.38 -15.17 -0.12
CA TYR A 8 12.47 -16.13 0.97
C TYR A 8 11.19 -16.09 1.81
N GLN A 9 10.75 -17.25 2.27
CA GLN A 9 9.58 -17.39 3.14
C GLN A 9 9.96 -18.19 4.37
N TYR A 10 9.45 -17.76 5.54
CA TYR A 10 9.53 -18.57 6.75
C TYR A 10 8.50 -19.69 6.69
N VAL A 11 8.97 -20.94 6.67
CA VAL A 11 8.14 -22.14 6.76
C VAL A 11 8.70 -23.06 7.84
N ASN A 12 7.83 -23.44 8.79
CA ASN A 12 8.18 -24.29 9.93
C ASN A 12 9.43 -23.81 10.70
N GLY A 13 9.53 -22.49 10.94
CA GLY A 13 10.65 -21.87 11.66
C GLY A 13 11.97 -21.78 10.88
N ARG A 14 11.96 -22.07 9.57
CA ARG A 14 13.14 -21.97 8.70
C ARG A 14 12.89 -21.02 7.54
N LEU A 15 13.90 -20.23 7.22
CA LEU A 15 13.89 -19.38 6.03
C LEU A 15 14.21 -20.24 4.80
N GLU A 16 13.23 -20.41 3.92
CA GLU A 16 13.35 -21.18 2.69
C GLU A 16 13.38 -20.24 1.48
N ASN A 17 14.31 -20.47 0.54
CA ASN A 17 14.31 -19.76 -0.73
C ASN A 17 13.18 -20.31 -1.60
N ARG A 18 12.29 -19.44 -2.04
CA ARG A 18 11.12 -19.76 -2.85
C ARG A 18 11.34 -19.47 -4.33
N SER A 19 12.10 -18.43 -4.63
CA SER A 19 12.52 -18.12 -5.99
C SER A 19 13.78 -17.28 -5.98
N THR A 20 14.53 -17.33 -7.07
CA THR A 20 15.68 -16.47 -7.32
C THR A 20 15.63 -15.99 -8.76
N VAL A 21 15.81 -14.68 -8.93
CA VAL A 21 15.91 -14.03 -10.24
C VAL A 21 17.30 -13.38 -10.31
N SER A 22 17.92 -13.46 -11.48
CA SER A 22 19.18 -12.80 -11.78
C SER A 22 19.00 -11.98 -13.05
N TYR A 23 19.39 -10.72 -13.00
CA TYR A 23 19.27 -9.80 -14.14
C TYR A 23 20.47 -8.87 -14.24
N PRO A 24 20.87 -8.48 -15.46
CA PRO A 24 21.84 -7.41 -15.64
C PRO A 24 21.24 -6.09 -15.16
N VAL A 25 22.06 -5.25 -14.52
CA VAL A 25 21.67 -3.89 -14.14
C VAL A 25 21.76 -3.00 -15.37
N ASP A 26 20.63 -2.41 -15.74
CA ASP A 26 20.53 -1.44 -16.83
C ASP A 26 20.90 -0.04 -16.33
N SER A 27 20.40 0.34 -15.14
CA SER A 27 20.69 1.63 -14.52
C SER A 27 20.83 1.50 -12.99
N TRP A 28 21.62 2.38 -12.38
CA TRP A 28 21.70 2.50 -10.92
C TRP A 28 22.00 3.93 -10.49
N GLU A 29 21.48 4.31 -9.32
CA GLU A 29 21.72 5.62 -8.70
C GLU A 29 21.98 5.48 -7.20
N TYR A 30 23.03 6.12 -6.71
CA TYR A 30 23.18 6.40 -5.29
C TYR A 30 22.62 7.79 -4.95
N THR A 31 21.46 7.83 -4.31
CA THR A 31 20.73 9.07 -4.08
C THR A 31 21.28 9.84 -2.89
N LYS A 32 21.09 11.17 -2.88
CA LYS A 32 21.44 12.03 -1.73
C LYS A 32 20.73 11.64 -0.42
N LYS A 33 19.67 10.85 -0.49
CA LYS A 33 18.87 10.38 0.65
C LYS A 33 19.40 9.04 1.18
N GLY A 34 20.48 8.52 0.61
CA GLY A 34 21.17 7.33 1.08
C GLY A 34 20.58 6.02 0.54
N TYR A 35 19.85 6.08 -0.57
CA TYR A 35 19.36 4.91 -1.28
C TYR A 35 20.30 4.53 -2.41
N LEU A 36 20.45 3.24 -2.66
CA LEU A 36 20.99 2.69 -3.88
C LEU A 36 19.83 2.08 -4.66
N LEU A 37 19.49 2.71 -5.77
CA LEU A 37 18.42 2.29 -6.66
C LEU A 37 19.02 1.48 -7.81
N PHE A 38 18.36 0.40 -8.19
CA PHE A 38 18.72 -0.44 -9.33
C PHE A 38 17.51 -0.70 -10.20
N GLU A 39 17.75 -0.70 -11.50
CA GLU A 39 16.80 -1.09 -12.52
C GLU A 39 17.43 -2.13 -13.43
N GLY A 40 16.63 -3.07 -13.90
CA GLY A 40 16.98 -3.98 -14.98
C GLY A 40 15.76 -4.73 -15.46
N SER A 41 15.98 -5.82 -16.17
CA SER A 41 14.88 -6.70 -16.59
C SER A 41 15.33 -8.15 -16.70
N HIS A 42 14.38 -9.07 -16.55
CA HIS A 42 14.61 -10.49 -16.76
C HIS A 42 13.52 -11.11 -17.62
N TYR A 43 13.88 -12.18 -18.32
CA TYR A 43 12.89 -12.94 -19.07
C TYR A 43 12.01 -13.75 -18.11
N SER A 44 10.71 -13.54 -18.23
CA SER A 44 9.65 -14.26 -17.53
C SER A 44 8.63 -14.69 -18.56
N GLU A 45 8.42 -16.00 -18.72
CA GLU A 45 7.53 -16.54 -19.76
C GLU A 45 6.10 -16.00 -19.61
N ILE A 46 5.62 -15.91 -18.36
CA ILE A 46 4.30 -15.37 -18.04
C ILE A 46 4.23 -13.89 -18.39
N TYR A 47 5.22 -13.09 -17.96
CA TYR A 47 5.22 -11.66 -18.23
C TYR A 47 5.32 -11.37 -19.73
N TYR A 48 6.23 -12.06 -20.43
CA TYR A 48 6.42 -11.91 -21.86
C TYR A 48 5.16 -12.27 -22.66
N ALA A 49 4.44 -13.33 -22.28
CA ALA A 49 3.17 -13.68 -22.91
C ALA A 49 2.10 -12.58 -22.76
N LEU A 50 2.21 -11.74 -21.73
CA LEU A 50 1.24 -10.71 -21.37
C LEU A 50 1.61 -9.32 -21.91
N SER A 51 2.88 -8.94 -21.86
CA SER A 51 3.37 -7.60 -22.25
C SER A 51 4.15 -7.58 -23.55
N LEU A 52 4.53 -8.74 -24.10
CA LEU A 52 5.48 -8.88 -25.21
C LEU A 52 6.86 -8.23 -24.92
N SER A 53 7.24 -8.16 -23.64
CA SER A 53 8.52 -7.61 -23.18
C SER A 53 9.12 -8.44 -22.04
N ASP A 54 10.40 -8.22 -21.74
CA ASP A 54 10.99 -8.73 -20.50
C ASP A 54 10.34 -8.04 -19.28
N GLU A 55 10.37 -8.72 -18.14
CA GLU A 55 9.79 -8.25 -16.87
C GLU A 55 10.75 -7.24 -16.23
N PRO A 56 10.31 -5.98 -16.02
CA PRO A 56 11.13 -4.96 -15.39
C PRO A 56 11.36 -5.30 -13.91
N GLU A 57 12.51 -4.89 -13.41
CA GLU A 57 12.99 -5.18 -12.08
C GLU A 57 13.49 -3.90 -11.43
N HIS A 58 12.75 -3.42 -10.43
CA HIS A 58 13.09 -2.22 -9.67
C HIS A 58 13.46 -2.56 -8.24
N THR A 59 14.51 -1.95 -7.70
CA THR A 59 14.94 -2.19 -6.32
C THR A 59 15.47 -0.91 -5.69
N ALA A 60 14.98 -0.61 -4.49
CA ALA A 60 15.51 0.45 -3.63
C ALA A 60 16.16 -0.14 -2.37
N LEU A 61 17.48 -0.02 -2.24
CA LEU A 61 18.22 -0.45 -1.05
C LEU A 61 18.65 0.75 -0.22
N ARG A 62 18.22 0.82 1.05
CA ARG A 62 18.73 1.82 1.99
C ARG A 62 20.17 1.48 2.40
N VAL A 63 21.13 2.33 2.04
CA VAL A 63 22.56 2.16 2.35
C VAL A 63 23.00 3.02 3.52
N LEU A 64 22.60 4.31 3.55
CA LEU A 64 22.85 5.13 4.74
C LEU A 64 21.82 4.80 5.81
N PRO A 65 22.24 4.42 7.02
CA PRO A 65 21.28 4.14 8.08
C PRO A 65 20.47 5.39 8.39
N LEU A 66 19.18 5.17 8.63
CA LEU A 66 18.28 6.20 9.14
C LEU A 66 18.32 6.21 10.67
N ASP A 67 18.02 7.36 11.26
CA ASP A 67 17.89 7.51 12.70
C ASP A 67 17.00 6.41 13.32
N GLU A 68 17.41 5.88 14.47
CA GLU A 68 16.69 4.77 15.10
C GLU A 68 15.30 5.16 15.55
N THR A 69 15.12 6.36 16.08
CA THR A 69 13.82 6.87 16.51
C THR A 69 12.91 7.05 15.30
N CYS A 70 13.39 7.65 14.21
CA CYS A 70 12.66 7.70 12.94
C CYS A 70 12.17 6.32 12.48
N ARG A 71 13.03 5.28 12.53
CA ARG A 71 12.64 3.91 12.14
C ARG A 71 11.60 3.30 13.07
N LYS A 72 11.63 3.62 14.37
CA LYS A 72 10.62 3.17 15.36
C LYS A 72 9.28 3.87 15.10
N LEU A 73 9.29 5.19 14.91
CA LEU A 73 8.10 5.98 14.59
C LEU A 73 7.45 5.55 13.28
N ASN A 74 8.25 5.23 12.25
CA ASN A 74 7.75 4.71 10.98
C ASN A 74 7.00 3.38 11.15
N ARG A 75 7.55 2.47 11.96
CA ARG A 75 6.92 1.18 12.29
C ARG A 75 5.67 1.31 13.13
N ALA A 76 5.63 2.27 14.04
CA ALA A 76 4.49 2.48 14.92
C ALA A 76 3.32 3.15 14.20
N TYR A 77 3.59 4.17 13.37
CA TYR A 77 2.56 5.12 12.96
C TYR A 77 2.31 5.22 11.45
N LEU A 78 3.21 4.75 10.60
CA LEU A 78 3.06 4.90 9.14
C LEU A 78 2.88 3.55 8.44
N LEU A 79 3.75 2.59 8.71
CA LEU A 79 3.72 1.26 8.09
C LEU A 79 2.41 0.48 8.33
N PRO A 80 1.72 0.59 9.49
CA PRO A 80 0.44 -0.08 9.68
C PRO A 80 -0.68 0.44 8.77
N VAL A 81 -0.56 1.62 8.16
CA VAL A 81 -1.58 2.18 7.25
C VAL A 81 -1.08 2.20 5.80
N GLY A 82 0.16 2.64 5.59
CA GLY A 82 0.77 2.74 4.26
C GLY A 82 0.03 3.71 3.33
N TYR A 83 0.32 3.59 2.04
CA TYR A 83 -0.30 4.40 0.98
C TYR A 83 -1.32 3.61 0.14
N GLY A 84 -1.74 2.45 0.65
CA GLY A 84 -2.55 1.48 -0.07
C GLY A 84 -3.99 1.42 0.46
N GLY A 85 -4.95 1.46 -0.44
CA GLY A 85 -6.39 1.30 -0.22
C GLY A 85 -7.05 2.43 0.56
N ASN A 86 -6.33 3.52 0.82
CA ASN A 86 -6.80 4.67 1.60
C ASN A 86 -6.03 5.93 1.24
N ASN A 87 -6.58 7.09 1.63
CA ASN A 87 -5.99 8.38 1.31
C ASN A 87 -5.40 9.14 2.52
N LEU A 88 -5.20 8.48 3.68
CA LEU A 88 -4.81 9.13 4.93
C LEU A 88 -3.59 10.05 4.80
N PHE A 89 -2.60 9.59 4.02
CA PHE A 89 -1.34 10.29 3.81
C PHE A 89 -1.21 10.89 2.41
N LEU A 90 -2.24 10.75 1.57
CA LEU A 90 -2.23 11.18 0.18
C LEU A 90 -2.89 12.56 -0.01
N VAL A 91 -3.64 13.03 0.99
CA VAL A 91 -4.36 14.30 0.96
C VAL A 91 -4.07 15.17 2.17
N ASP A 92 -4.33 16.47 2.03
CA ASP A 92 -4.27 17.43 3.13
C ASP A 92 -5.55 17.36 3.98
N TRP A 93 -5.39 17.24 5.29
CA TRP A 93 -6.50 17.26 6.26
C TRP A 93 -6.00 17.58 7.68
N SER A 94 -6.92 17.98 8.55
CA SER A 94 -6.67 18.22 9.98
C SER A 94 -7.92 17.94 10.82
N GLU A 95 -7.79 17.88 12.15
CA GLU A 95 -8.95 17.81 13.06
C GLU A 95 -9.96 18.96 12.88
N GLN A 96 -9.54 20.09 12.28
CA GLN A 96 -10.44 21.20 11.95
C GLN A 96 -11.07 21.08 10.57
N ASN A 97 -10.49 20.26 9.70
CA ASN A 97 -10.98 20.06 8.34
C ASN A 97 -10.67 18.63 7.83
N PHE A 98 -11.71 17.80 7.82
CA PHE A 98 -11.69 16.45 7.27
C PHE A 98 -12.12 16.38 5.78
N GLU A 99 -12.34 17.54 5.11
CA GLU A 99 -12.37 17.77 3.63
C GLU A 99 -12.20 16.50 2.80
N ASN A 100 -10.94 16.11 2.70
CA ASN A 100 -10.49 15.21 1.66
C ASN A 100 -10.40 13.76 2.13
N LEU A 101 -10.67 13.44 3.40
CA LEU A 101 -10.53 12.08 3.90
C LEU A 101 -11.71 11.19 3.54
N ASN A 102 -11.39 9.98 3.06
CA ASN A 102 -12.38 8.93 2.85
C ASN A 102 -12.46 8.01 4.06
N PHE A 103 -13.45 8.24 4.93
CA PHE A 103 -13.64 7.43 6.13
C PHE A 103 -14.03 5.97 5.86
N TYR A 104 -14.57 5.65 4.69
CA TYR A 104 -14.88 4.25 4.35
C TYR A 104 -13.62 3.45 4.05
N ASP A 105 -12.64 4.05 3.35
CA ASP A 105 -11.33 3.44 3.14
C ASP A 105 -10.56 3.26 4.45
N LEU A 106 -10.67 4.25 5.34
CA LEU A 106 -10.06 4.17 6.67
C LEU A 106 -10.74 3.11 7.53
N PHE A 107 -12.06 2.96 7.42
CA PHE A 107 -12.77 1.85 8.05
C PHE A 107 -12.24 0.50 7.56
N ASP A 108 -12.11 0.31 6.24
CA ASP A 108 -11.56 -0.93 5.67
C ASP A 108 -10.12 -1.21 6.16
N ARG A 109 -9.33 -0.14 6.32
CA ARG A 109 -7.95 -0.23 6.80
C ARG A 109 -7.85 -0.61 8.28
N PHE A 110 -8.63 0.04 9.14
CA PHE A 110 -8.52 -0.10 10.59
C PHE A 110 -9.39 -1.22 11.18
N TYR A 111 -10.43 -1.66 10.46
CA TYR A 111 -11.31 -2.72 10.95
C TYR A 111 -10.56 -4.00 11.38
N PRO A 112 -9.59 -4.52 10.61
CA PRO A 112 -8.85 -5.72 11.01
C PRO A 112 -7.97 -5.52 12.24
N ASP A 113 -7.50 -4.29 12.48
CA ASP A 113 -6.68 -3.96 13.65
C ASP A 113 -7.54 -3.90 14.93
N ILE A 114 -8.81 -3.50 14.80
CA ILE A 114 -9.75 -3.38 15.94
C ILE A 114 -10.44 -4.72 16.26
N TYR A 115 -10.89 -5.46 15.24
CA TYR A 115 -11.68 -6.67 15.44
C TYR A 115 -10.89 -7.98 15.26
N GLU A 116 -9.60 -7.90 14.90
CA GLU A 116 -8.75 -9.06 14.59
C GLU A 116 -9.34 -10.00 13.51
N LEU A 117 -10.19 -9.44 12.64
CA LEU A 117 -10.95 -10.15 11.61
C LEU A 117 -10.95 -9.36 10.31
N PRO A 118 -10.99 -10.03 9.14
CA PRO A 118 -11.20 -9.34 7.88
C PRO A 118 -12.57 -8.65 7.87
N VAL A 119 -12.68 -7.58 7.09
CA VAL A 119 -13.95 -6.89 6.85
C VAL A 119 -14.97 -7.90 6.29
N PRO A 120 -16.17 -8.05 6.89
CA PRO A 120 -17.11 -9.12 6.54
C PRO A 120 -17.98 -8.80 5.32
N PHE A 121 -17.67 -7.72 4.59
CA PHE A 121 -18.48 -7.21 3.48
C PHE A 121 -17.71 -7.39 2.17
N GLU A 122 -18.30 -8.15 1.25
CA GLU A 122 -17.66 -8.46 -0.03
C GLU A 122 -18.22 -7.57 -1.16
N ALA A 123 -17.37 -7.25 -2.13
CA ALA A 123 -17.83 -6.60 -3.35
C ALA A 123 -18.71 -7.57 -4.16
N ASN A 124 -19.81 -7.08 -4.72
CA ASN A 124 -20.58 -7.84 -5.70
C ASN A 124 -19.98 -7.64 -7.09
N ASP A 125 -19.29 -8.67 -7.59
CA ASP A 125 -18.54 -8.65 -8.85
C ASP A 125 -19.45 -8.73 -10.11
N ASP A 126 -20.74 -9.06 -9.97
CA ASP A 126 -21.58 -9.45 -11.11
C ASP A 126 -22.37 -8.30 -11.78
N SER A 127 -22.59 -7.16 -11.12
CA SER A 127 -23.56 -6.15 -11.59
C SER A 127 -22.97 -4.84 -12.14
N GLY A 128 -21.65 -4.60 -12.08
CA GLY A 128 -21.06 -3.28 -12.39
C GLY A 128 -21.53 -2.14 -11.45
N VAL A 129 -22.41 -2.46 -10.51
CA VAL A 129 -22.89 -1.67 -9.37
C VAL A 129 -22.46 -2.48 -8.15
N GLY A 130 -21.50 -1.95 -7.37
CA GLY A 130 -20.99 -2.64 -6.18
C GLY A 130 -22.08 -2.87 -5.13
N ALA A 131 -21.93 -3.90 -4.31
CA ALA A 131 -22.85 -4.18 -3.20
C ALA A 131 -22.87 -3.03 -2.21
N VAL A 132 -24.06 -2.55 -1.89
CA VAL A 132 -24.29 -1.51 -0.88
C VAL A 132 -24.87 -2.18 0.36
N TYR A 133 -24.21 -1.96 1.49
CA TYR A 133 -24.54 -2.49 2.80
C TYR A 133 -25.01 -1.37 3.73
N ARG A 134 -25.76 -1.74 4.77
CA ARG A 134 -26.01 -0.89 5.94
C ARG A 134 -25.17 -1.40 7.09
N ILE A 135 -24.17 -0.63 7.50
CA ILE A 135 -23.32 -0.96 8.65
C ILE A 135 -23.79 -0.16 9.87
N SER A 136 -23.83 -0.80 11.04
CA SER A 136 -24.26 -0.12 12.27
C SER A 136 -23.36 1.07 12.59
N ALA A 137 -23.95 2.17 13.06
CA ALA A 137 -23.20 3.35 13.46
C ALA A 137 -22.17 3.05 14.55
N GLU A 138 -22.56 2.26 15.56
CA GLU A 138 -21.66 1.83 16.64
C GLU A 138 -20.37 1.19 16.10
N MET A 139 -20.47 0.24 15.16
CA MET A 139 -19.31 -0.42 14.57
C MET A 139 -18.43 0.55 13.77
N PHE A 140 -19.03 1.38 12.92
CA PHE A 140 -18.30 2.30 12.05
C PHE A 140 -17.62 3.42 12.84
N GLU A 141 -18.40 4.09 13.71
CA GLU A 141 -17.92 5.17 14.58
C GLU A 141 -16.80 4.65 15.50
N HIS A 142 -16.95 3.46 16.10
CA HIS A 142 -15.91 2.89 16.97
C HIS A 142 -14.56 2.68 16.27
N VAL A 143 -14.57 2.17 15.03
CA VAL A 143 -13.33 1.95 14.25
C VAL A 143 -12.66 3.28 13.92
N VAL A 144 -13.44 4.30 13.56
CA VAL A 144 -12.88 5.63 13.23
C VAL A 144 -12.35 6.32 14.50
N GLU A 145 -13.11 6.33 15.59
CA GLU A 145 -12.74 7.04 16.83
C GLU A 145 -11.49 6.48 17.51
N ALA A 146 -11.19 5.19 17.27
CA ALA A 146 -9.94 4.58 17.76
C ALA A 146 -8.69 5.32 17.27
N HIS A 147 -8.74 5.92 16.07
CA HIS A 147 -7.59 6.57 15.44
C HIS A 147 -7.79 8.05 15.13
N PHE A 148 -8.99 8.60 15.32
CA PHE A 148 -9.29 10.01 15.07
C PHE A 148 -10.08 10.61 16.23
N ARG A 149 -9.76 11.86 16.54
CA ARG A 149 -10.62 12.69 17.39
C ARG A 149 -11.62 13.44 16.51
N ILE A 150 -12.75 12.80 16.25
CA ILE A 150 -13.84 13.34 15.43
C ILE A 150 -15.16 13.16 16.16
N ASP A 151 -16.01 14.19 16.13
CA ASP A 151 -17.36 14.08 16.69
C ASP A 151 -18.27 13.32 15.74
N HIS A 152 -19.19 12.51 16.26
CA HIS A 152 -20.16 11.75 15.45
C HIS A 152 -20.95 12.63 14.49
N GLU A 153 -21.34 13.83 14.90
CA GLU A 153 -22.05 14.76 14.02
C GLU A 153 -21.21 15.19 12.81
N GLU A 154 -19.90 15.36 12.98
CA GLU A 154 -19.00 15.69 11.88
C GLU A 154 -18.80 14.47 10.98
N LEU A 155 -18.54 13.29 11.56
CA LEU A 155 -18.40 12.05 10.80
C LEU A 155 -19.65 11.75 9.95
N ARG A 156 -20.85 11.94 10.52
CA ARG A 156 -22.14 11.78 9.83
C ARG A 156 -22.35 12.76 8.68
N LYS A 157 -21.81 13.99 8.75
CA LYS A 157 -21.87 14.96 7.64
C LYS A 157 -20.95 14.58 6.48
N ARG A 158 -19.90 13.81 6.73
CA ARG A 158 -18.90 13.38 5.72
C ARG A 158 -19.22 12.05 5.06
N THR A 159 -20.23 11.36 5.55
CA THR A 159 -20.59 10.00 5.16
C THR A 159 -22.09 9.93 4.92
N THR A 160 -22.56 8.80 4.39
CA THR A 160 -23.98 8.59 4.09
C THR A 160 -24.66 7.95 5.30
N TYR A 161 -24.95 8.75 6.33
CA TYR A 161 -25.66 8.31 7.53
C TYR A 161 -27.18 8.22 7.31
N ILE A 162 -27.80 7.16 7.81
CA ILE A 162 -29.24 6.87 7.76
C ILE A 162 -29.79 6.92 9.20
N PRO A 163 -30.40 8.04 9.63
CA PRO A 163 -30.85 8.23 11.02
C PRO A 163 -31.91 7.23 11.48
N GLU A 164 -32.78 6.79 10.58
CA GLU A 164 -33.92 5.92 10.89
C GLU A 164 -33.46 4.57 11.46
N ASP A 165 -32.37 4.04 10.93
CA ASP A 165 -31.82 2.73 11.30
C ASP A 165 -30.55 2.83 12.14
N GLN A 166 -30.04 4.05 12.36
CA GLN A 166 -28.71 4.31 12.95
C GLN A 166 -27.59 3.54 12.24
N THR A 167 -27.57 3.65 10.90
CA THR A 167 -26.59 2.96 10.05
C THR A 167 -25.90 3.92 9.08
N TYR A 168 -24.79 3.47 8.51
CA TYR A 168 -24.16 4.11 7.36
C TYR A 168 -24.35 3.25 6.13
N GLU A 169 -24.63 3.89 5.01
CA GLU A 169 -24.49 3.25 3.70
C GLU A 169 -23.01 3.02 3.44
N TYR A 170 -22.61 1.78 3.22
CA TYR A 170 -21.22 1.39 3.01
C TYR A 170 -21.11 0.50 1.77
N ARG A 171 -20.05 0.72 0.99
CA ARG A 171 -19.78 -0.01 -0.23
C ARG A 171 -18.30 -0.41 -0.25
N PRO A 172 -17.98 -1.72 -0.23
CA PRO A 172 -16.62 -2.18 -0.44
C PRO A 172 -16.07 -1.70 -1.77
N ARG A 173 -14.75 -1.48 -1.82
CA ARG A 173 -14.02 -1.24 -3.07
C ARG A 173 -14.28 -2.37 -4.05
N GLY A 174 -14.69 -2.00 -5.27
CA GLY A 174 -14.98 -2.94 -6.34
C GLY A 174 -13.76 -3.26 -7.19
N PHE A 175 -13.95 -4.16 -8.18
CA PHE A 175 -12.90 -4.57 -9.12
C PHE A 175 -12.19 -3.40 -9.83
N TYR A 176 -12.91 -2.35 -10.19
CA TYR A 176 -12.36 -1.18 -10.89
C TYR A 176 -11.69 -0.15 -9.97
N GLU A 177 -11.69 -0.40 -8.66
CA GLU A 177 -11.15 0.47 -7.61
C GLU A 177 -10.01 -0.22 -6.85
N THR A 178 -9.49 -1.29 -7.45
CA THR A 178 -8.28 -1.98 -7.00
C THR A 178 -7.07 -1.15 -7.39
N GLU A 179 -6.14 -1.02 -6.45
CA GLU A 179 -4.90 -0.28 -6.65
C GLU A 179 -3.82 -1.12 -7.30
N TYR A 180 -2.82 -0.43 -7.85
CA TYR A 180 -1.60 -1.08 -8.31
C TYR A 180 -0.92 -1.77 -7.11
N PRO A 181 -0.37 -3.00 -7.24
CA PRO A 181 0.20 -3.70 -6.09
C PRO A 181 1.56 -3.13 -5.65
N ASP A 182 2.35 -2.64 -6.60
CA ASP A 182 3.69 -2.14 -6.35
C ASP A 182 3.61 -0.63 -6.09
N ILE A 183 3.27 -0.24 -4.85
CA ILE A 183 3.11 1.15 -4.42
C ILE A 183 4.33 1.66 -3.63
N PRO A 184 4.50 2.98 -3.47
CA PRO A 184 5.52 3.50 -2.57
C PRO A 184 5.32 3.04 -1.12
N TYR A 185 6.39 3.10 -0.34
CA TYR A 185 6.34 2.88 1.11
C TYR A 185 6.80 4.11 1.90
N PRO A 186 6.23 4.36 3.09
CA PRO A 186 6.59 5.50 3.91
C PRO A 186 7.94 5.29 4.61
N GLU A 187 8.72 6.36 4.65
CA GLU A 187 9.94 6.46 5.45
C GLU A 187 9.96 7.79 6.22
N VAL A 188 9.78 7.75 7.54
CA VAL A 188 9.98 8.91 8.43
C VAL A 188 11.44 9.34 8.37
N VAL A 189 11.74 10.53 7.84
CA VAL A 189 13.11 11.05 7.71
C VAL A 189 13.51 12.04 8.80
N SER A 190 12.54 12.66 9.47
CA SER A 190 12.75 13.48 10.65
C SER A 190 11.47 13.57 11.48
N TYR A 191 11.61 13.98 12.74
CA TYR A 191 10.49 14.18 13.64
C TYR A 191 10.72 15.39 14.55
N GLU A 192 9.63 15.91 15.11
CA GLU A 192 9.60 16.98 16.10
C GLU A 192 8.54 16.65 17.16
N GLU A 193 8.96 16.58 18.42
CA GLU A 193 8.05 16.44 19.56
C GLU A 193 7.55 17.83 19.97
N LYS A 194 6.23 17.99 20.06
CA LYS A 194 5.59 19.23 20.49
C LYS A 194 5.37 19.25 22.00
N ASN A 195 5.22 20.46 22.54
CA ASN A 195 4.94 20.67 23.97
C ASN A 195 3.62 20.04 24.44
N ASP A 196 2.68 19.80 23.53
CA ASP A 196 1.38 19.16 23.82
C ASP A 196 1.45 17.62 23.79
N GLY A 197 2.64 17.04 23.61
CA GLY A 197 2.86 15.60 23.53
C GLY A 197 2.63 14.99 22.15
N SER A 198 2.13 15.76 21.17
CA SER A 198 2.03 15.28 19.79
C SER A 198 3.39 15.26 19.08
N ILE A 199 3.52 14.42 18.06
CA ILE A 199 4.75 14.24 17.30
C ILE A 199 4.47 14.59 15.84
N THR A 200 5.24 15.51 15.28
CA THR A 200 5.23 15.80 13.85
C THR A 200 6.26 14.93 13.15
N LEU A 201 5.84 14.17 12.15
CA LEU A 201 6.66 13.26 11.37
C LEU A 201 6.81 13.83 9.96
N THR A 202 8.04 14.00 9.48
CA THR A 202 8.29 14.28 8.06
C THR A 202 8.62 12.96 7.37
N VAL A 203 7.84 12.62 6.35
CA VAL A 203 7.84 11.29 5.73
C VAL A 203 8.10 11.42 4.24
N ASN A 204 9.08 10.67 3.73
CA ASN A 204 9.27 10.50 2.30
C ASN A 204 8.58 9.22 1.83
N ALA A 205 7.88 9.30 0.71
CA ALA A 205 7.42 8.13 -0.01
C ALA A 205 8.52 7.62 -0.94
N VAL A 206 9.09 6.46 -0.62
CA VAL A 206 10.11 5.81 -1.46
C VAL A 206 9.40 4.94 -2.47
N TYR A 207 9.68 5.14 -3.76
CA TYR A 207 8.99 4.43 -4.84
C TYR A 207 10.00 3.71 -5.75
N PRO A 208 10.21 2.40 -5.52
CA PRO A 208 11.10 1.60 -6.36
C PRO A 208 10.69 1.60 -7.83
N GLU A 209 9.41 1.39 -8.17
CA GLU A 209 8.93 1.30 -9.56
C GLU A 209 9.19 2.57 -10.37
N GLU A 210 9.20 3.74 -9.72
CA GLU A 210 9.56 5.01 -10.36
C GLU A 210 11.05 5.36 -10.24
N ASN A 211 11.87 4.43 -9.75
CA ASN A 211 13.29 4.64 -9.49
C ASN A 211 13.55 5.92 -8.67
N THR A 212 12.73 6.18 -7.64
CA THR A 212 12.87 7.38 -6.81
C THR A 212 12.91 7.07 -5.31
N SER A 213 13.82 7.75 -4.62
CA SER A 213 13.91 7.72 -3.15
C SER A 213 12.98 8.73 -2.46
N ARG A 214 12.17 9.46 -3.24
CA ARG A 214 11.22 10.46 -2.77
C ARG A 214 10.25 10.83 -3.89
N ALA A 215 9.18 10.05 -4.06
CA ALA A 215 8.08 10.39 -4.95
C ALA A 215 7.34 11.64 -4.45
N PHE A 216 7.00 11.64 -3.16
CA PHE A 216 6.44 12.81 -2.47
C PHE A 216 6.95 12.87 -1.02
N THR A 217 6.71 14.00 -0.36
CA THR A 217 6.95 14.17 1.07
C THR A 217 5.70 14.74 1.72
N HIS A 218 5.34 14.20 2.87
CA HIS A 218 4.24 14.69 3.68
C HIS A 218 4.67 14.88 5.14
N LYS A 219 3.91 15.71 5.85
CA LYS A 219 4.00 15.90 7.30
C LYS A 219 2.75 15.35 7.95
N THR A 220 2.93 14.38 8.83
CA THR A 220 1.84 13.79 9.61
C THR A 220 2.03 14.13 11.07
N VAL A 221 0.98 14.60 11.74
CA VAL A 221 0.99 14.81 13.18
C VAL A 221 0.23 13.67 13.83
N VAL A 222 0.87 13.03 14.81
CA VAL A 222 0.30 11.94 15.59
C VAL A 222 0.25 12.31 17.06
N ARG A 223 -0.76 11.82 17.76
CA ARG A 223 -0.95 11.99 19.20
C ARG A 223 -0.89 10.60 19.85
N PRO A 224 0.22 10.23 20.49
CA PRO A 224 0.27 9.04 21.33
C PRO A 224 -0.74 9.14 22.48
N LEU A 225 -1.33 8.01 22.85
CA LEU A 225 -2.26 7.90 23.98
C LEU A 225 -1.62 7.12 25.13
N ASP A 226 -2.09 7.34 26.36
CA ASP A 226 -1.53 6.73 27.58
C ASP A 226 -1.70 5.21 27.64
N ASP A 227 -2.68 4.66 26.92
CA ASP A 227 -2.96 3.22 26.81
C ASP A 227 -2.08 2.50 25.77
N GLY A 228 -1.16 3.22 25.14
CA GLY A 228 -0.30 2.72 24.07
C GLY A 228 -0.92 2.81 22.67
N GLY A 229 -2.17 3.28 22.56
CA GLY A 229 -2.79 3.67 21.31
C GLY A 229 -2.25 4.99 20.75
N PHE A 230 -2.80 5.43 19.63
CA PHE A 230 -2.48 6.71 19.04
C PHE A 230 -3.59 7.20 18.11
N GLN A 231 -3.64 8.52 17.90
CA GLN A 231 -4.54 9.15 16.95
C GLN A 231 -3.78 9.97 15.92
N TYR A 232 -4.30 10.04 14.69
CA TYR A 232 -3.84 10.97 13.68
C TYR A 232 -4.52 12.32 13.87
N VAL A 233 -3.76 13.40 13.79
CA VAL A 233 -4.22 14.78 14.03
C VAL A 233 -4.31 15.57 12.72
N SER A 234 -3.35 15.36 11.82
CA SER A 234 -3.32 16.02 10.52
C SER A 234 -2.35 15.34 9.57
N ASN A 235 -2.59 15.52 8.27
CA ASN A 235 -1.60 15.26 7.23
C ASN A 235 -1.50 16.45 6.28
N GLN A 236 -0.29 16.71 5.77
CA GLN A 236 -0.04 17.74 4.77
C GLN A 236 1.02 17.28 3.78
N ILE A 237 0.71 17.29 2.48
CA ILE A 237 1.70 17.11 1.41
C ILE A 237 2.55 18.38 1.31
N ILE A 238 3.87 18.23 1.37
CA ILE A 238 4.83 19.36 1.32
C ILE A 238 5.76 19.29 0.10
N PHE A 239 5.80 18.17 -0.61
CA PHE A 239 6.52 18.02 -1.87
C PHE A 239 5.83 16.97 -2.76
N PRO A 240 5.65 17.24 -4.06
CA PRO A 240 5.84 18.54 -4.72
C PRO A 240 4.89 19.61 -4.16
N GLU A 241 5.23 20.89 -4.30
CA GLU A 241 4.40 21.99 -3.76
C GLU A 241 3.00 22.03 -4.39
N VAL A 242 2.89 21.59 -5.65
CA VAL A 242 1.63 21.52 -6.40
C VAL A 242 1.65 20.29 -7.30
N GLY A 243 0.49 19.64 -7.45
CA GLY A 243 0.29 18.63 -8.49
C GLY A 243 0.85 17.25 -8.14
N PHE A 244 0.86 16.88 -6.85
CA PHE A 244 1.03 15.48 -6.49
C PHE A 244 -0.21 14.70 -6.90
N GLU A 245 -0.06 13.73 -7.79
CA GLU A 245 -1.12 12.83 -8.22
C GLU A 245 -0.68 11.38 -7.95
N PRO A 246 -1.27 10.71 -6.94
CA PRO A 246 -0.95 9.31 -6.63
C PRO A 246 -1.64 8.40 -7.65
N TRP A 247 -1.07 8.26 -8.85
CA TRP A 247 -1.68 7.51 -9.97
C TRP A 247 -1.99 6.03 -9.66
N TRP A 248 -1.35 5.45 -8.63
CA TRP A 248 -1.64 4.09 -8.17
C TRP A 248 -2.91 4.00 -7.32
N HIS A 249 -3.36 5.13 -6.77
CA HIS A 249 -4.54 5.23 -5.91
C HIS A 249 -5.77 5.61 -6.74
N SER A 250 -6.90 5.01 -6.39
CA SER A 250 -8.21 5.35 -6.97
C SER A 250 -9.18 5.74 -5.87
N GLU A 251 -9.93 6.81 -6.08
CA GLU A 251 -11.01 7.19 -5.15
C GLU A 251 -12.20 6.26 -5.33
N VAL A 252 -12.88 5.95 -4.22
CA VAL A 252 -14.14 5.21 -4.24
C VAL A 252 -15.22 6.14 -4.75
N TYR A 253 -15.84 5.82 -5.88
CA TYR A 253 -16.97 6.61 -6.37
C TYR A 253 -18.19 6.36 -5.48
N LEU A 254 -18.54 7.35 -4.64
CA LEU A 254 -19.87 7.40 -4.03
C LEU A 254 -20.89 7.66 -5.16
N GLN A 255 -21.97 6.88 -5.23
CA GLN A 255 -22.97 6.99 -6.30
C GLN A 255 -23.77 8.30 -6.32
N ALA A 256 -23.45 9.29 -5.49
CA ALA A 256 -24.04 10.62 -5.53
C ALA A 256 -23.50 11.45 -6.71
N GLY A 257 -23.75 11.02 -7.95
CA GLY A 257 -23.25 11.70 -9.14
C GLY A 257 -23.83 11.29 -10.50
N ARG A 258 -24.80 10.37 -10.59
CA ARG A 258 -25.50 10.06 -11.85
C ARG A 258 -26.97 10.48 -11.83
N SER A 259 -27.20 11.79 -11.94
CA SER A 259 -28.43 12.28 -12.57
C SER A 259 -28.10 13.47 -13.47
N LYS A 260 -27.62 13.16 -14.68
CA LYS A 260 -27.82 13.94 -15.93
C LYS A 260 -27.02 13.29 -17.05
N GLN A 261 -27.56 12.20 -17.59
CA GLN A 261 -27.57 11.83 -19.01
C GLN A 261 -27.83 10.33 -19.10
N THR A 262 -29.11 10.01 -19.23
CA THR A 262 -29.72 9.06 -20.19
C THR A 262 -31.08 8.75 -19.61
N GLY A 263 -32.14 9.25 -20.25
CA GLY A 263 -33.50 8.87 -19.91
C GLY A 263 -33.66 7.36 -20.12
N SER A 264 -33.87 6.62 -19.05
CA SER A 264 -34.51 5.32 -19.08
C SER A 264 -35.01 5.01 -17.67
N THR A 265 -36.32 4.90 -17.56
CA THR A 265 -37.06 4.45 -16.37
C THR A 265 -36.64 3.02 -16.02
N ALA A 266 -36.09 2.80 -14.82
CA ALA A 266 -35.98 1.46 -14.23
C ALA A 266 -36.18 1.58 -12.71
N GLY A 267 -37.13 0.79 -12.20
CA GLY A 267 -37.68 0.89 -10.86
C GLY A 267 -36.78 0.36 -9.73
N ASN A 268 -37.30 0.57 -8.51
CA ASN A 268 -36.74 0.20 -7.20
C ASN A 268 -35.91 -1.09 -7.20
N LEU A 269 -34.64 -0.95 -6.80
CA LEU A 269 -33.74 -2.06 -6.49
C LEU A 269 -33.89 -2.47 -5.01
N PRO A 270 -33.74 -3.76 -4.66
CA PRO A 270 -33.83 -4.21 -3.28
C PRO A 270 -32.55 -3.87 -2.49
N VAL A 271 -32.71 -3.28 -1.30
CA VAL A 271 -31.67 -3.14 -0.28
C VAL A 271 -31.56 -4.47 0.47
N THR A 272 -30.36 -5.05 0.53
CA THR A 272 -30.14 -6.30 1.28
C THR A 272 -29.81 -5.95 2.73
N GLU A 273 -30.78 -6.05 3.63
CA GLU A 273 -30.58 -5.88 5.07
C GLU A 273 -29.89 -7.13 5.65
N HIS A 274 -28.60 -7.04 5.97
CA HIS A 274 -27.90 -8.04 6.77
C HIS A 274 -27.54 -7.45 8.13
N PHE A 275 -28.26 -7.88 9.17
CA PHE A 275 -27.90 -7.64 10.57
C PHE A 275 -27.14 -8.86 11.11
N PRO A 276 -25.81 -8.80 11.30
CA PRO A 276 -25.11 -9.85 12.03
C PRO A 276 -25.40 -9.69 13.53
N GLN A 277 -26.16 -10.62 14.09
CA GLN A 277 -26.29 -10.80 15.53
C GLN A 277 -25.01 -11.47 16.07
N GLY A 278 -24.35 -10.86 17.06
CA GLY A 278 -23.22 -11.46 17.79
C GLY A 278 -23.64 -12.67 18.68
N PRO A 279 -22.68 -13.44 19.25
CA PRO A 279 -22.41 -14.83 18.84
C PRO A 279 -22.99 -15.91 19.80
N PRO A 280 -22.89 -17.22 19.45
CA PRO A 280 -21.72 -18.00 19.87
C PRO A 280 -21.10 -18.88 18.77
N TYR A 281 -19.77 -18.96 18.76
CA TYR A 281 -18.93 -19.69 17.78
C TYR A 281 -19.12 -21.21 17.77
N PRO A 282 -19.00 -21.84 16.59
CA PRO A 282 -18.34 -23.15 16.48
C PRO A 282 -17.18 -23.17 15.46
N ARG A 283 -16.14 -23.91 15.83
CA ARG A 283 -14.97 -24.31 15.04
C ARG A 283 -15.39 -25.11 13.81
N ILE A 284 -14.90 -24.77 12.61
CA ILE A 284 -15.15 -25.52 11.36
C ILE A 284 -13.82 -26.07 10.81
N GLU A 285 -13.78 -27.39 10.59
CA GLU A 285 -12.71 -28.13 9.90
C GLU A 285 -12.87 -28.05 8.37
N PRO A 286 -11.79 -28.15 7.57
CA PRO A 286 -11.86 -27.90 6.13
C PRO A 286 -12.44 -29.09 5.34
N ILE A 287 -13.34 -28.80 4.39
CA ILE A 287 -13.87 -29.77 3.41
C ILE A 287 -13.24 -29.51 2.03
N GLN A 288 -12.97 -30.63 1.33
CA GLN A 288 -12.25 -30.76 0.08
C GLN A 288 -12.94 -30.13 -1.15
N ASP A 289 -12.07 -29.62 -2.02
CA ASP A 289 -12.35 -29.03 -3.34
C ASP A 289 -12.77 -30.09 -4.37
N THR A 290 -13.85 -29.83 -5.11
CA THR A 290 -14.19 -30.54 -6.35
C THR A 290 -14.58 -29.53 -7.42
N GLY A 291 -13.61 -29.15 -8.25
CA GLY A 291 -13.76 -28.13 -9.27
C GLY A 291 -14.67 -28.47 -10.46
N LYS A 292 -15.01 -27.42 -11.21
CA LYS A 292 -15.08 -27.34 -12.68
C LYS A 292 -15.43 -25.91 -13.11
N VAL A 293 -14.64 -25.35 -14.02
CA VAL A 293 -14.80 -24.02 -14.62
C VAL A 293 -15.19 -24.18 -16.09
N HIS A 294 -16.16 -23.39 -16.56
CA HIS A 294 -16.43 -23.20 -17.99
C HIS A 294 -16.22 -21.72 -18.35
N GLN A 295 -15.48 -21.50 -19.45
CA GLN A 295 -15.16 -20.20 -20.04
C GLN A 295 -16.20 -19.78 -21.09
N THR A 296 -16.44 -18.46 -21.23
CA THR A 296 -16.44 -17.77 -22.55
C THR A 296 -16.42 -16.23 -22.46
N ALA A 297 -15.46 -15.63 -23.20
CA ALA A 297 -15.46 -14.34 -23.95
C ALA A 297 -15.74 -12.99 -23.23
N CYS A 298 -15.11 -11.84 -23.53
CA CYS A 298 -14.06 -11.47 -24.48
C CYS A 298 -13.42 -10.09 -24.14
N GLN A 299 -12.10 -10.02 -24.27
CA GLN A 299 -11.26 -8.94 -24.86
C GLN A 299 -11.12 -7.52 -24.29
N TRP A 300 -11.83 -7.10 -23.24
CA TRP A 300 -11.39 -5.94 -22.41
C TRP A 300 -10.88 -6.34 -21.02
N VAL A 301 -11.01 -7.63 -20.70
CA VAL A 301 -10.60 -8.28 -19.46
C VAL A 301 -9.08 -8.49 -19.37
N PHE A 302 -8.34 -8.37 -20.48
CA PHE A 302 -6.94 -8.80 -20.55
C PHE A 302 -5.98 -7.96 -19.68
N ILE A 303 -6.16 -6.64 -19.60
CA ILE A 303 -5.31 -5.81 -18.73
C ILE A 303 -5.60 -6.12 -17.27
N CYS A 304 -6.86 -6.29 -16.85
CA CYS A 304 -7.18 -6.62 -15.46
C CYS A 304 -6.89 -8.09 -15.08
N MET A 305 -6.92 -9.04 -16.02
CA MET A 305 -6.55 -10.45 -15.78
C MET A 305 -5.05 -10.64 -15.55
N VAL A 306 -4.19 -9.82 -16.18
CA VAL A 306 -2.73 -9.78 -15.93
C VAL A 306 -2.45 -9.55 -14.45
N TRP A 307 -3.23 -8.69 -13.80
CA TRP A 307 -3.12 -8.39 -12.36
C TRP A 307 -3.77 -9.46 -11.47
N ARG A 308 -4.82 -10.14 -11.95
CA ARG A 308 -5.49 -11.21 -11.20
C ARG A 308 -4.57 -12.41 -10.90
N LEU A 309 -3.60 -12.72 -11.77
CA LEU A 309 -2.60 -13.78 -11.50
C LEU A 309 -1.56 -13.38 -10.45
N ARG A 310 -1.14 -12.11 -10.38
CA ARG A 310 -0.32 -11.62 -9.26
C ARG A 310 -1.15 -11.55 -7.96
N ALA A 311 -2.34 -10.95 -7.97
CA ALA A 311 -3.18 -10.83 -6.77
C ALA A 311 -3.65 -12.18 -6.19
N VAL A 312 -4.06 -13.15 -7.02
CA VAL A 312 -4.56 -14.46 -6.54
C VAL A 312 -3.44 -15.38 -6.05
N VAL A 313 -2.21 -15.25 -6.56
CA VAL A 313 -1.05 -15.99 -6.04
C VAL A 313 -0.53 -15.38 -4.73
N PHE A 314 -0.66 -14.06 -4.55
CA PHE A 314 -0.17 -13.36 -3.36
C PHE A 314 -1.20 -13.13 -2.24
N ASN A 315 -2.51 -13.29 -2.50
CA ASN A 315 -3.58 -12.98 -1.53
C ASN A 315 -4.44 -14.20 -1.14
N ARG A 316 -3.85 -15.40 -1.05
CA ARG A 316 -4.49 -16.47 -0.26
C ARG A 316 -4.47 -16.05 1.22
N PRO A 317 -5.60 -16.01 1.92
CA PRO A 317 -5.61 -15.73 3.34
C PRO A 317 -4.93 -16.89 4.06
N LEU A 318 -3.69 -16.69 4.51
CA LEU A 318 -3.10 -17.53 5.52
C LEU A 318 -3.81 -17.20 6.83
N LEU A 319 -4.70 -18.10 7.23
CA LEU A 319 -5.23 -18.18 8.59
C LEU A 319 -4.10 -17.92 9.60
N ALA A 320 -4.31 -16.91 10.44
CA ALA A 320 -3.71 -16.68 11.75
C ALA A 320 -2.26 -17.20 11.91
N SER A 321 -1.29 -16.38 11.53
CA SER A 321 -0.08 -16.23 12.33
C SER A 321 0.50 -14.85 12.09
N SER A 322 0.71 -14.10 13.16
CA SER A 322 1.40 -12.82 13.26
C SER A 322 2.86 -12.93 12.81
N VAL A 323 3.09 -13.14 11.52
CA VAL A 323 4.41 -13.17 10.90
C VAL A 323 4.40 -12.16 9.76
N ILE A 324 4.89 -10.96 10.06
CA ILE A 324 5.30 -9.99 9.04
C ILE A 324 6.22 -10.73 8.05
N PRO A 325 5.94 -10.73 6.72
CA PRO A 325 6.87 -11.29 5.74
C PRO A 325 8.22 -10.61 5.93
N SER A 326 9.22 -11.36 6.42
CA SER A 326 10.58 -10.84 6.54
C SER A 326 11.20 -10.89 5.15
N TYR A 327 11.20 -9.77 4.44
CA TYR A 327 11.94 -9.62 3.20
C TYR A 327 13.43 -9.54 3.50
N SER A 328 14.18 -10.59 3.15
CA SER A 328 15.65 -10.56 3.18
C SER A 328 16.18 -10.50 1.75
N ILE A 329 16.54 -9.30 1.29
CA ILE A 329 17.22 -9.11 0.00
C ILE A 329 18.70 -9.46 0.18
N ARG A 330 19.18 -10.51 -0.48
CA ARG A 330 20.61 -10.83 -0.57
C ARG A 330 21.16 -10.37 -1.92
N ILE A 331 21.64 -9.13 -1.99
CA ILE A 331 22.33 -8.63 -3.19
C ILE A 331 23.77 -9.16 -3.18
N VAL A 332 24.09 -10.05 -4.11
CA VAL A 332 25.47 -10.45 -4.40
C VAL A 332 25.96 -9.62 -5.58
N ILE A 333 26.77 -8.59 -5.30
CA ILE A 333 27.44 -7.80 -6.35
C ILE A 333 28.68 -8.57 -6.80
N SER A 334 28.55 -9.42 -7.83
CA SER A 334 29.72 -10.04 -8.47
C SER A 334 30.32 -9.06 -9.47
N GLY A 335 31.24 -8.21 -8.99
CA GLY A 335 32.08 -7.37 -9.84
C GLY A 335 33.45 -8.01 -10.08
N PHE A 336 33.71 -8.46 -11.31
CA PHE A 336 35.08 -8.68 -11.77
C PHE A 336 35.79 -7.32 -11.76
N LEU A 337 36.72 -7.11 -10.82
CA LEU A 337 37.72 -6.05 -10.94
C LEU A 337 38.48 -6.29 -12.27
N PRO A 338 38.42 -5.38 -13.25
CA PRO A 338 39.34 -5.48 -14.37
C PRO A 338 40.74 -5.31 -13.81
N LYS A 339 41.62 -6.29 -14.08
CA LYS A 339 43.06 -6.23 -13.80
C LYS A 339 43.56 -4.83 -14.13
N ARG A 340 44.17 -4.17 -13.14
CA ARG A 340 44.94 -2.93 -13.30
C ARG A 340 45.75 -3.00 -14.60
N ARG A 341 45.37 -2.24 -15.63
CA ARG A 341 46.29 -1.87 -16.68
C ARG A 341 47.18 -0.77 -16.11
N HIS A 342 48.44 -1.13 -15.85
CA HIS A 342 49.50 -0.18 -15.57
C HIS A 342 49.55 0.89 -16.68
N PHE A 343 49.23 2.12 -16.33
CA PHE A 343 49.70 3.31 -17.03
C PHE A 343 50.34 4.23 -16.00
N PHE A 344 51.61 3.96 -15.71
CA PHE A 344 52.58 4.96 -15.30
C PHE A 344 53.82 4.70 -16.14
N LYS A 345 53.99 5.48 -17.22
CA LYS A 345 55.30 5.67 -17.85
C LYS A 345 56.07 6.66 -16.97
N PRO A 346 57.28 6.35 -16.51
CA PRO A 346 58.12 7.33 -15.83
C PRO A 346 58.73 8.27 -16.86
N THR A 347 58.49 9.57 -16.69
CA THR A 347 59.24 10.64 -17.35
C THR A 347 60.65 10.71 -16.75
N PRO A 348 61.75 10.65 -17.52
CA PRO A 348 63.08 10.87 -16.98
C PRO A 348 63.34 12.38 -16.80
N LEU A 349 63.70 12.77 -15.58
CA LEU A 349 64.30 14.08 -15.28
C LEU A 349 65.75 14.11 -15.83
N PRO A 350 66.19 15.18 -16.51
CA PRO A 350 67.58 15.35 -16.84
C PRO A 350 68.37 15.85 -15.63
N VAL A 351 69.50 15.19 -15.38
CA VAL A 351 70.56 15.61 -14.46
C VAL A 351 71.38 16.71 -15.13
N SER A 352 71.57 17.83 -14.46
CA SER A 352 72.65 18.77 -14.76
C SER A 352 73.43 19.06 -13.47
N CYS A 353 74.65 18.55 -13.41
CA CYS A 353 75.70 19.07 -12.54
C CYS A 353 76.71 19.81 -13.42
N SER A 354 76.86 21.10 -13.16
CA SER A 354 78.08 21.90 -13.30
C SER A 354 77.89 23.13 -12.45
#